data_AF-A0A812Y0Q4-F1
#
_entry.id   AF-A0A812Y0Q4-F1
#
_cell.length_a   1.000
_cell.length_b   1.000
_cell.length_c   1.000
_cell.angle_alpha   90.00
_cell.angle_beta   90.00
_cell.angle_gamma   90.00
#
_symmetry.space_group_name_H-M   'P 1'
#
loop_
_entity.id
_entity.type
_entity.pdbx_description
1 polymer ?
#
loop_
_entity_poly.entity_id
_entity_poly.type
_entity_poly.pdbx_seq_one_letter_code
_entity_poly.pdbx_strand_id
1 'polypeptide(L)'
;LLESFAAANKLSQASRDALECLDRQQALRVMGFTSALRFLAGPVYRGEAELEVRTRIWAAQHEAPMEAVLPRGDIEATRDGTKRDRSRSRRRASDSLPNLAQHVDAFIELNDLDERASTVLRKLDAKTVLQVMGLAGVENSFLLRGVREKSKAVLQRLRKVQEANHDADLFAQLSKVMEDFITANHLDDAAAESFRGLPRGVALEVMGFTASEGGSNTFLIKEAADASEEVRRRIDERGSKRDANG
;
A
#
# COMPACT_ATOMS: atom_id res chain seq x y z
N LEU A 1 17.81 33.71 -3.35
CA LEU A 1 16.49 33.10 -3.06
C LEU A 1 16.35 31.74 -3.74
N LEU A 2 16.50 31.66 -5.06
CA LEU A 2 16.43 30.39 -5.82
C LEU A 2 17.48 29.36 -5.37
N GLU A 3 18.73 29.79 -5.15
CA GLU A 3 19.79 28.90 -4.67
C GLU A 3 19.47 28.30 -3.28
N SER A 4 18.99 29.12 -2.35
CA SER A 4 18.57 28.67 -1.02
C SER A 4 17.37 27.71 -1.08
N PHE A 5 16.42 27.96 -1.99
CA PHE A 5 15.30 27.07 -2.26
C PHE A 5 15.77 25.73 -2.84
N ALA A 6 16.67 25.74 -3.82
CA ALA A 6 17.21 24.54 -4.43
C ALA A 6 18.04 23.71 -3.44
N ALA A 7 18.82 24.36 -2.58
CA ALA A 7 19.59 23.71 -1.53
C ALA A 7 18.68 23.06 -0.47
N ALA A 8 17.63 23.76 -0.02
CA ALA A 8 16.67 23.24 0.95
C ALA A 8 15.93 21.98 0.45
N ASN A 9 15.62 21.94 -0.86
CA ASN A 9 14.93 20.82 -1.49
C ASN A 9 15.88 19.76 -2.08
N LYS A 10 17.21 19.94 -1.95
CA LYS A 10 18.24 19.04 -2.48
C LYS A 10 18.09 18.77 -3.98
N LEU A 11 17.76 19.81 -4.74
CA LEU A 11 17.49 19.68 -6.17
C LEU A 11 18.75 19.30 -6.97
N SER A 12 18.55 18.51 -8.02
CA SER A 12 19.59 18.18 -9.00
C SER A 12 20.08 19.43 -9.74
N GLN A 13 21.27 19.36 -10.34
CA GLN A 13 21.81 20.49 -11.12
C GLN A 13 20.88 20.85 -12.30
N ALA A 14 20.31 19.85 -12.98
CA ALA A 14 19.38 20.09 -14.07
C ALA A 14 18.14 20.90 -13.64
N SER A 15 17.60 20.64 -12.45
CA SER A 15 16.48 21.42 -11.92
C SER A 15 16.89 22.83 -11.46
N ARG A 16 18.16 23.02 -11.05
CA ARG A 16 18.71 24.35 -10.75
C ARG A 16 18.84 25.19 -12.01
N ASP A 17 19.43 24.62 -13.05
CA ASP A 17 19.59 25.30 -14.34
C ASP A 17 18.22 25.68 -14.93
N ALA A 18 17.24 24.78 -14.81
CA ALA A 18 15.87 25.06 -15.25
C ALA A 18 15.18 26.16 -14.42
N LEU A 19 15.46 26.26 -13.12
CA LEU A 19 14.97 27.35 -12.26
C LEU A 19 15.60 28.70 -12.62
N GLU A 20 16.87 28.72 -13.00
CA GLU A 20 17.60 29.93 -13.40
C GLU A 20 17.08 30.52 -14.72
N CYS A 21 16.50 29.67 -15.59
CA CYS A 21 15.86 30.08 -16.83
C CYS A 21 14.46 30.68 -16.66
N LEU A 22 13.88 30.67 -15.46
CA LEU A 22 12.55 31.21 -15.21
C LEU A 22 12.58 32.73 -15.02
N ASP A 23 11.56 33.43 -15.49
CA ASP A 23 11.36 34.82 -15.09
C ASP A 23 10.98 34.93 -13.61
N ARG A 24 10.97 36.17 -13.09
CA ARG A 24 10.69 36.43 -11.67
C ARG A 24 9.29 35.94 -11.25
N GLN A 25 8.27 36.09 -12.09
CA GLN A 25 6.91 35.66 -11.75
C GLN A 25 6.79 34.14 -11.77
N GLN A 26 7.36 33.48 -12.77
CA GLN A 26 7.44 32.02 -12.87
C GLN A 26 8.19 31.43 -11.68
N ALA A 27 9.35 31.97 -11.33
CA ALA A 27 10.13 31.56 -10.16
C ALA A 27 9.33 31.67 -8.85
N LEU A 28 8.62 32.79 -8.66
CA LEU A 28 7.77 32.98 -7.48
C LEU A 28 6.58 32.01 -7.46
N ARG A 29 6.02 31.63 -8.62
CA ARG A 29 4.99 30.59 -8.71
C ARG A 29 5.53 29.22 -8.32
N VAL A 30 6.71 28.83 -8.82
CA VAL A 30 7.35 27.53 -8.47
C VAL A 30 7.65 27.43 -6.98
N MET A 31 8.13 28.52 -6.38
CA MET A 31 8.44 28.60 -4.95
C MET A 31 7.20 28.73 -4.05
N GLY A 32 6.01 28.97 -4.62
CA GLY A 32 4.77 29.16 -3.85
C GLY A 32 4.65 30.49 -3.12
N PHE A 33 5.23 31.56 -3.66
CA PHE A 33 5.08 32.91 -3.11
C PHE A 33 3.88 33.69 -3.68
N THR A 34 3.33 33.27 -4.82
CA THR A 34 2.20 33.97 -5.47
C THR A 34 0.83 33.46 -5.07
N SER A 35 0.77 32.29 -4.43
CA SER A 35 -0.41 31.79 -3.72
C SER A 35 -0.07 31.77 -2.23
N ALA A 36 -1.02 32.10 -1.34
CA ALA A 36 -0.81 32.13 0.11
C ALA A 36 -0.62 30.72 0.74
N LEU A 37 0.07 29.82 0.05
CA LEU A 37 0.03 28.38 0.25
C LEU A 37 1.44 27.82 0.32
N ARG A 38 1.72 27.14 1.44
CA ARG A 38 2.95 26.37 1.61
C ARG A 38 2.79 25.05 0.89
N PHE A 39 3.73 24.76 0.01
CA PHE A 39 3.90 23.43 -0.52
C PHE A 39 4.83 22.63 0.40
N LEU A 40 4.27 21.68 1.14
CA LEU A 40 5.01 20.64 1.84
C LEU A 40 4.40 19.29 1.48
N ALA A 41 5.15 18.46 0.74
CA ALA A 41 5.03 17.02 0.89
C ALA A 41 5.38 16.67 2.36
N GLY A 42 4.78 15.60 2.89
CA GLY A 42 4.99 15.12 4.26
C GLY A 42 6.45 14.67 4.52
N PRO A 43 6.73 13.71 5.42
CA PRO A 43 8.10 13.22 5.58
C PRO A 43 8.64 12.75 4.23
N VAL A 44 9.53 13.54 3.63
CA VAL A 44 10.01 13.36 2.26
C VAL A 44 10.90 12.12 2.24
N TYR A 45 10.38 11.03 1.67
CA TYR A 45 11.24 9.99 1.14
C TYR A 45 12.08 10.62 0.01
N ARG A 46 13.40 10.42 0.04
CA ARG A 46 14.32 10.95 -0.99
C ARG A 46 13.77 10.63 -2.39
N GLY A 47 13.39 11.65 -3.15
CA GLY A 47 13.01 11.52 -4.56
C GLY A 47 11.77 12.31 -4.99
N GLU A 48 10.80 12.53 -4.10
CA GLU A 48 9.53 13.19 -4.48
C GLU A 48 9.65 14.71 -4.68
N ALA A 49 10.51 15.39 -3.91
CA ALA A 49 10.70 16.84 -4.00
C ALA A 49 11.22 17.28 -5.39
N GLU A 50 12.09 16.47 -6.01
CA GLU A 50 12.62 16.74 -7.34
C GLU A 50 11.51 16.67 -8.40
N LEU A 51 10.65 15.64 -8.31
CA LEU A 51 9.54 15.46 -9.23
C LEU A 51 8.53 16.60 -9.10
N GLU A 52 8.17 16.96 -7.87
CA GLU A 52 7.26 18.07 -7.57
C GLU A 52 7.77 19.39 -8.13
N VAL A 53 9.05 19.72 -7.91
CA VAL A 53 9.64 20.95 -8.43
C VAL A 53 9.71 20.94 -9.96
N ARG A 54 10.08 19.81 -10.59
CA ARG A 54 10.07 19.69 -12.05
C ARG A 54 8.68 19.90 -12.66
N THR A 55 7.64 19.34 -12.05
CA THR A 55 6.26 19.55 -12.50
C THR A 55 5.86 21.03 -12.40
N ARG A 56 6.27 21.73 -11.34
CA ARG A 56 6.01 23.18 -11.21
C ARG A 56 6.79 24.02 -12.21
N ILE A 57 8.06 23.71 -12.45
CA ILE A 57 8.87 24.39 -13.47
C ILE A 57 8.17 24.28 -14.83
N TRP A 58 7.77 23.06 -15.19
CA TRP A 58 7.05 22.81 -16.45
C TRP A 58 5.74 23.61 -16.52
N ALA A 59 4.93 23.58 -15.47
CA ALA A 59 3.67 24.32 -15.41
C ALA A 59 3.87 25.84 -15.50
N ALA A 60 4.93 26.37 -14.86
CA ALA A 60 5.25 27.79 -14.91
C ALA A 60 5.70 28.23 -16.31
N GLN A 61 6.49 27.42 -17.01
CA GLN A 61 6.98 27.70 -18.37
C GLN A 61 5.85 27.71 -19.42
N HIS A 62 4.82 26.88 -19.23
CA HIS A 62 3.71 26.72 -20.18
C HIS A 62 2.45 27.47 -19.75
N GLU A 63 2.56 28.36 -18.76
CA GLU A 63 1.43 29.11 -18.19
C GLU A 63 0.27 28.22 -17.73
N ALA A 64 0.52 26.95 -17.44
CA ALA A 64 -0.50 26.01 -16.99
C ALA A 64 -1.07 26.46 -15.63
N PRO A 65 -2.37 26.19 -15.37
CA PRO A 65 -2.97 26.46 -14.07
C PRO A 65 -2.25 25.64 -13.00
N MET A 66 -1.83 26.30 -11.91
CA MET A 66 -1.30 25.63 -10.72
C MET A 66 -2.34 25.70 -9.63
N GLU A 67 -2.90 24.55 -9.26
CA GLU A 67 -3.87 24.50 -8.17
C GLU A 67 -3.21 24.78 -6.82
N ALA A 68 -3.91 25.60 -6.07
CA ALA A 68 -3.66 25.92 -4.70
C ALA A 68 -3.78 24.66 -3.83
N VAL A 69 -2.66 24.04 -3.45
CA VAL A 69 -2.68 22.99 -2.42
C VAL A 69 -2.98 23.67 -1.10
N LEU A 70 -4.22 23.51 -0.61
CA LEU A 70 -4.59 23.98 0.72
C LEU A 70 -3.53 23.49 1.72
N PRO A 71 -3.09 24.34 2.67
CA PRO A 71 -2.20 23.88 3.72
C PRO A 71 -2.94 22.69 4.33
N ARG A 72 -2.31 21.51 4.36
CA ARG A 72 -2.85 20.41 5.17
C ARG A 72 -3.05 21.03 6.53
N GLY A 73 -4.31 21.27 6.90
CA GLY A 73 -4.66 22.06 8.08
C GLY A 73 -3.78 21.56 9.20
N ASP A 74 -3.07 22.49 9.84
CA ASP A 74 -2.15 22.18 10.93
C ASP A 74 -2.86 21.16 11.80
N ILE A 75 -2.44 19.90 11.72
CA ILE A 75 -2.81 18.91 12.70
C ILE A 75 -2.08 19.46 13.90
N GLU A 76 -2.79 20.29 14.65
CA GLU A 76 -2.27 21.02 15.78
C GLU A 76 -1.43 20.05 16.57
N ALA A 77 -0.23 20.53 16.87
CA ALA A 77 0.69 19.90 17.77
C ALA A 77 0.05 19.83 19.17
N THR A 78 -0.93 18.93 19.38
CA THR A 78 -1.17 18.29 20.67
C THR A 78 0.00 17.36 20.90
N ARG A 79 1.14 17.99 21.20
CA ARG A 79 2.43 17.38 21.45
C ARG A 79 2.64 17.37 22.96
N ASP A 80 1.77 16.68 23.68
CA ASP A 80 2.10 16.07 24.96
C ASP A 80 1.03 15.02 25.33
N GLY A 81 1.39 13.73 25.36
CA GLY A 81 0.57 12.72 26.04
C GLY A 81 0.37 11.34 25.40
N THR A 82 0.23 11.17 24.06
CA THR A 82 -0.38 9.93 23.52
C THR A 82 0.53 9.03 22.67
N LYS A 83 1.86 9.23 22.67
CA LYS A 83 2.79 8.28 22.00
C LYS A 83 2.71 6.85 22.55
N ARG A 84 2.20 6.65 23.78
CA ARG A 84 2.03 5.31 24.37
C ARG A 84 0.84 4.53 23.83
N ASP A 85 -0.14 5.17 23.18
CA ASP A 85 -1.40 4.47 22.85
C ASP A 85 -1.48 3.93 21.42
N ARG A 86 -0.80 4.57 20.45
CA ARG A 86 -0.73 4.04 19.07
C ARG A 86 -0.02 2.69 18.99
N SER A 87 0.95 2.44 19.86
CA SER A 87 1.63 1.14 19.94
C SER A 87 0.71 0.04 20.46
N ARG A 88 -0.27 0.36 21.32
CA ARG A 88 -1.25 -0.62 21.81
C ARG A 88 -2.32 -0.93 20.76
N SER A 89 -2.80 0.08 20.04
CA SER A 89 -3.79 -0.13 18.97
C SER A 89 -3.26 -0.98 17.82
N ARG A 90 -1.98 -0.84 17.44
CA ARG A 90 -1.38 -1.66 16.36
C ARG A 90 -1.19 -3.12 16.74
N ARG A 91 -0.84 -3.40 17.99
CA ARG A 91 -0.66 -4.80 18.47
C ARG A 91 -1.97 -5.59 18.40
N ARG A 92 -3.12 -4.96 18.68
CA ARG A 92 -4.41 -5.64 18.60
C ARG A 92 -4.84 -5.99 17.18
N ALA A 93 -4.45 -5.19 16.18
CA ALA A 93 -4.88 -5.39 14.81
C ALA A 93 -4.23 -6.61 14.14
N SER A 94 -3.01 -7.01 14.53
CA SER A 94 -2.41 -8.25 13.98
C SER A 94 -3.00 -9.51 14.60
N ASP A 95 -3.45 -9.43 15.85
CA ASP A 95 -3.93 -10.58 16.60
C ASP A 95 -5.34 -11.01 16.17
N SER A 96 -6.04 -10.19 15.38
CA SER A 96 -7.45 -10.39 15.04
C SER A 96 -7.74 -10.34 13.53
N LEU A 97 -6.85 -10.86 12.68
CA LEU A 97 -7.28 -11.14 11.30
C LEU A 97 -8.26 -12.31 11.35
N PRO A 98 -9.56 -12.09 11.04
CA PRO A 98 -10.51 -13.17 11.01
C PRO A 98 -10.07 -14.19 9.96
N ASN A 99 -10.30 -15.47 10.25
CA ASN A 99 -10.03 -16.58 9.34
C ASN A 99 -8.55 -16.72 8.91
N LEU A 100 -7.59 -16.25 9.72
CA LEU A 100 -6.16 -16.40 9.41
C LEU A 100 -5.76 -17.84 9.06
N ALA A 101 -6.31 -18.84 9.75
CA ALA A 101 -6.05 -20.25 9.45
C ALA A 101 -6.43 -20.62 8.00
N GLN A 102 -7.58 -20.15 7.51
CA GLN A 102 -8.02 -20.38 6.13
C GLN A 102 -7.08 -19.70 5.12
N HIS A 103 -6.61 -18.48 5.43
CA HIS A 103 -5.63 -17.78 4.59
C HIS A 103 -4.27 -18.48 4.55
N VAL A 104 -3.85 -19.08 5.66
CA VAL A 104 -2.63 -19.89 5.73
C VAL A 104 -2.78 -21.15 4.88
N ASP A 105 -3.91 -21.85 4.96
CA ASP A 105 -4.17 -23.03 4.13
C ASP A 105 -4.26 -22.69 2.64
N ALA A 106 -4.92 -21.58 2.28
CA ALA A 106 -4.94 -21.08 0.91
C ALA A 106 -3.53 -20.74 0.39
N PHE A 107 -2.68 -20.14 1.23
CA PHE A 107 -1.30 -19.85 0.87
C PHE A 107 -0.46 -21.12 0.69
N ILE A 108 -0.64 -22.12 1.55
CA ILE A 108 0.01 -23.44 1.45
C ILE A 108 -0.33 -24.10 0.12
N GLU A 109 -1.61 -24.16 -0.20
CA GLU A 109 -2.11 -24.78 -1.42
C GLU A 109 -1.64 -24.06 -2.67
N LEU A 110 -1.81 -22.73 -2.72
CA LEU A 110 -1.45 -21.92 -3.89
C LEU A 110 0.05 -21.99 -4.21
N ASN A 111 0.87 -22.22 -3.18
CA ASN A 111 2.31 -22.33 -3.31
C ASN A 111 2.81 -23.78 -3.23
N ASP A 112 1.94 -24.79 -3.31
CA ASP A 112 2.29 -26.22 -3.28
C ASP A 112 3.33 -26.55 -2.19
N LEU A 113 3.15 -26.02 -0.98
CA LEU A 113 4.13 -26.19 0.09
C LEU A 113 4.13 -27.62 0.61
N ASP A 114 5.32 -28.15 0.88
CA ASP A 114 5.44 -29.48 1.49
C ASP A 114 4.88 -29.53 2.93
N GLU A 115 4.66 -30.75 3.43
CA GLU A 115 4.09 -30.98 4.76
C GLU A 115 4.92 -30.33 5.88
N ARG A 116 6.24 -30.27 5.71
CA ARG A 116 7.14 -29.68 6.70
C ARG A 116 6.95 -28.17 6.78
N ALA A 117 6.98 -27.47 5.66
CA ALA A 117 6.77 -26.01 5.60
C ALA A 117 5.35 -25.64 6.05
N SER A 118 4.36 -26.43 5.64
CA SER A 118 2.95 -26.28 6.03
C SER A 118 2.76 -26.40 7.54
N THR A 119 3.32 -27.45 8.16
CA THR A 119 3.28 -27.66 9.61
C THR A 119 3.95 -26.52 10.38
N VAL A 120 5.06 -25.99 9.85
CA VAL A 120 5.74 -24.84 10.48
C VAL A 120 4.85 -23.60 10.40
N LEU A 121 4.34 -23.26 9.21
CA LEU A 121 3.49 -22.07 9.01
C LEU A 121 2.26 -22.06 9.92
N ARG A 122 1.55 -23.18 10.04
CA ARG A 122 0.35 -23.31 10.89
C ARG A 122 0.62 -23.11 12.38
N LYS A 123 1.87 -23.23 12.83
CA LYS A 123 2.29 -23.08 14.23
C LYS A 123 2.86 -21.70 14.56
N LEU A 124 3.04 -20.83 13.56
CA LEU A 124 3.56 -19.49 13.78
C LEU A 124 2.51 -18.58 14.43
N ASP A 125 2.97 -17.54 15.12
CA ASP A 125 2.10 -16.46 15.55
C ASP A 125 1.58 -15.66 14.34
N ALA A 126 0.45 -14.97 14.53
CA ALA A 126 -0.23 -14.24 13.47
C ALA A 126 0.67 -13.19 12.80
N LYS A 127 1.48 -12.47 13.57
CA LYS A 127 2.34 -11.43 13.00
C LYS A 127 3.40 -12.03 12.08
N THR A 128 4.10 -13.06 12.55
CA THR A 128 5.14 -13.74 11.77
C THR A 128 4.57 -14.39 10.51
N VAL A 129 3.42 -15.07 10.60
CA VAL A 129 2.83 -15.74 9.43
C VAL A 129 2.47 -14.74 8.33
N LEU A 130 1.91 -13.57 8.69
CA LEU A 130 1.57 -12.50 7.73
C LEU A 130 2.81 -11.94 7.03
N GLN A 131 3.92 -11.77 7.75
CA GLN A 131 5.18 -11.32 7.15
C GLN A 131 5.76 -12.36 6.19
N VAL A 132 5.68 -13.64 6.53
CA VAL A 132 6.15 -14.74 5.67
C VAL A 132 5.30 -14.88 4.41
N MET A 133 3.98 -14.75 4.55
CA MET A 133 3.01 -14.74 3.45
C MET A 133 3.08 -13.48 2.57
N GLY A 134 3.88 -12.48 2.95
CA GLY A 134 3.99 -11.22 2.20
C GLY A 134 2.80 -10.29 2.34
N LEU A 135 1.94 -10.52 3.34
CA LEU A 135 0.85 -9.62 3.71
C LEU A 135 1.32 -8.49 4.61
N ALA A 136 2.54 -8.56 5.16
CA ALA A 136 3.16 -7.50 5.95
C ALA A 136 4.64 -7.34 5.57
N GLY A 137 5.16 -6.11 5.68
CA GLY A 137 6.55 -5.80 5.33
C GLY A 137 6.75 -5.47 3.84
N VAL A 138 8.02 -5.28 3.45
CA VAL A 138 8.38 -4.55 2.21
C VAL A 138 8.82 -5.44 1.03
N GLU A 139 9.14 -6.72 1.26
CA GLU A 139 9.83 -7.52 0.22
C GLU A 139 9.06 -8.75 -0.28
N ASN A 140 8.15 -9.31 0.51
CA ASN A 140 7.56 -10.61 0.20
C ASN A 140 6.28 -10.48 -0.66
N SER A 141 6.08 -11.43 -1.60
CA SER A 141 4.83 -11.62 -2.36
C SER A 141 4.03 -12.79 -1.79
N PHE A 142 2.71 -12.78 -1.96
CA PHE A 142 1.84 -13.89 -1.60
C PHE A 142 2.00 -15.08 -2.55
N LEU A 143 2.23 -14.81 -3.84
CA LEU A 143 2.57 -15.83 -4.83
C LEU A 143 4.09 -15.97 -5.04
N LEU A 144 4.61 -17.20 -4.92
CA LEU A 144 6.02 -17.54 -5.13
C LEU A 144 6.31 -17.89 -6.60
N ARG A 145 6.10 -16.94 -7.52
CA ARG A 145 6.33 -17.17 -8.96
C ARG A 145 7.82 -17.30 -9.28
N GLY A 146 8.15 -18.23 -10.19
CA GLY A 146 9.53 -18.47 -10.64
C GLY A 146 10.45 -19.07 -9.58
N VAL A 147 9.96 -19.40 -8.39
CA VAL A 147 10.74 -20.02 -7.33
C VAL A 147 10.75 -21.54 -7.53
N ARG A 148 11.93 -22.11 -7.77
CA ARG A 148 12.10 -23.56 -8.00
C ARG A 148 11.70 -24.42 -6.79
N GLU A 149 11.99 -23.95 -5.58
CA GLU A 149 11.73 -24.66 -4.32
C GLU A 149 10.96 -23.77 -3.34
N LYS A 150 9.65 -23.65 -3.57
CA LYS A 150 8.74 -22.75 -2.83
C LYS A 150 8.81 -22.96 -1.30
N SER A 151 8.81 -24.22 -0.83
CA SER A 151 8.98 -24.54 0.60
C SER A 151 10.26 -23.97 1.22
N LYS A 152 11.40 -24.06 0.51
CA LYS A 152 12.67 -23.52 1.02
C LYS A 152 12.65 -22.00 1.07
N ALA A 153 12.03 -21.36 0.07
CA ALA A 153 11.87 -19.90 0.06
C ALA A 153 11.01 -19.42 1.23
N VAL A 154 9.91 -20.11 1.57
CA VAL A 154 9.09 -19.81 2.76
C VAL A 154 9.91 -19.94 4.04
N LEU A 155 10.66 -21.03 4.21
CA LEU A 155 11.51 -21.22 5.39
C LEU A 155 12.64 -20.18 5.48
N GLN A 156 13.19 -19.74 4.35
CA GLN A 156 14.17 -18.66 4.31
C GLN A 156 13.56 -17.31 4.69
N ARG A 157 12.34 -17.01 4.22
CA ARG A 157 11.58 -15.82 4.65
C ARG A 157 11.33 -15.83 6.15
N LEU A 158 10.96 -16.99 6.70
CA LEU A 158 10.76 -17.14 8.15
C LEU A 158 12.03 -16.78 8.93
N ARG A 159 13.20 -17.30 8.52
CA ARG A 159 14.47 -16.95 9.16
C ARG A 159 14.74 -15.44 9.11
N LYS A 160 14.57 -14.81 7.95
CA LYS A 160 14.73 -13.37 7.78
C LYS A 160 13.78 -12.57 8.69
N VAL A 161 12.53 -12.99 8.82
CA VAL A 161 11.55 -12.34 9.70
C VAL A 161 11.98 -12.43 11.16
N GLN A 162 12.46 -13.60 11.60
CA GLN A 162 12.96 -13.83 12.96
C GLN A 162 14.20 -12.99 13.26
N GLU A 163 15.10 -12.81 12.28
CA GLU A 163 16.32 -12.00 12.42
C GLU A 163 16.02 -10.49 12.46
N ALA A 164 15.07 -10.04 11.62
CA ALA A 164 14.79 -8.61 11.43
C ALA A 164 14.13 -7.95 12.65
N ASN A 165 13.35 -8.69 13.44
CA ASN A 165 12.59 -8.18 14.60
C ASN A 165 11.89 -6.81 14.36
N HIS A 166 11.41 -6.58 13.14
CA HIS A 166 10.83 -5.30 12.73
C HIS A 166 9.31 -5.28 12.96
N ASP A 167 8.81 -4.17 13.48
CA ASP A 167 7.39 -3.82 13.36
C ASP A 167 7.11 -3.43 11.90
N ALA A 168 6.58 -4.39 11.15
CA ALA A 168 6.15 -4.16 9.79
C ALA A 168 4.70 -3.67 9.76
N ASP A 169 4.42 -2.68 8.92
CA ASP A 169 3.05 -2.25 8.67
C ASP A 169 2.29 -3.33 7.85
N LEU A 170 1.08 -3.64 8.31
CA LEU A 170 0.19 -4.60 7.66
C LEU A 170 -0.22 -4.07 6.27
N PHE A 171 -0.20 -4.95 5.28
CA PHE A 171 -0.51 -4.69 3.87
C PHE A 171 0.23 -3.47 3.31
N ALA A 172 1.49 -3.26 3.70
CA ALA A 172 2.35 -2.24 3.10
C ALA A 172 2.49 -2.45 1.58
N GLN A 173 2.41 -3.69 1.12
CA GLN A 173 2.44 -4.08 -0.31
C GLN A 173 1.05 -4.46 -0.85
N LEU A 174 -0.02 -3.79 -0.42
CA LEU A 174 -1.37 -4.16 -0.84
C LEU A 174 -1.53 -4.28 -2.35
N SER A 175 -0.98 -3.36 -3.14
CA SER A 175 -1.04 -3.41 -4.61
C SER A 175 -0.48 -4.72 -5.17
N LYS A 176 0.62 -5.23 -4.60
CA LYS A 176 1.21 -6.51 -5.01
C LYS A 176 0.34 -7.69 -4.62
N VAL A 177 -0.25 -7.65 -3.42
CA VAL A 177 -1.21 -8.67 -2.95
C VAL A 177 -2.45 -8.69 -3.84
N MET A 178 -2.91 -7.53 -4.32
CA MET A 178 -4.02 -7.43 -5.27
C MET A 178 -3.67 -8.08 -6.61
N GLU A 179 -2.48 -7.83 -7.17
CA GLU A 179 -2.05 -8.50 -8.41
C GLU A 179 -1.89 -10.02 -8.23
N ASP A 180 -1.42 -10.44 -7.05
CA ASP A 180 -1.36 -11.85 -6.70
C ASP A 180 -2.76 -12.48 -6.63
N PHE A 181 -3.74 -11.77 -6.07
CA PHE A 181 -5.13 -12.21 -6.03
C PHE A 181 -5.75 -12.32 -7.43
N ILE A 182 -5.54 -11.30 -8.28
CA ILE A 182 -6.02 -11.29 -9.68
C ILE A 182 -5.47 -12.51 -10.42
N THR A 183 -4.17 -12.77 -10.29
CA THR A 183 -3.55 -13.90 -10.99
C THR A 183 -4.00 -15.25 -10.42
N ALA A 184 -4.03 -15.39 -9.09
CA ALA A 184 -4.39 -16.65 -8.43
C ALA A 184 -5.81 -17.12 -8.79
N ASN A 185 -6.70 -16.17 -9.05
CA ASN A 185 -8.10 -16.44 -9.39
C ASN A 185 -8.39 -16.32 -10.89
N HIS A 186 -7.37 -16.09 -11.73
CA HIS A 186 -7.51 -15.93 -13.17
C HIS A 186 -8.61 -14.94 -13.58
N LEU A 187 -8.67 -13.78 -12.91
CA LEU A 187 -9.69 -12.79 -13.21
C LEU A 187 -9.49 -12.25 -14.64
N ASP A 188 -10.60 -12.02 -15.35
CA ASP A 188 -10.57 -11.36 -16.64
C ASP A 188 -10.18 -9.87 -16.53
N ASP A 189 -9.85 -9.24 -17.65
CA ASP A 189 -9.34 -7.86 -17.67
C ASP A 189 -10.32 -6.87 -17.03
N ALA A 190 -11.62 -7.04 -17.27
CA ALA A 190 -12.66 -6.15 -16.76
C ALA A 190 -12.85 -6.28 -15.22
N ALA A 191 -12.84 -7.50 -14.69
CA ALA A 191 -12.90 -7.73 -13.24
C ALA A 191 -11.60 -7.28 -12.56
N ALA A 192 -10.45 -7.52 -13.19
CA ALA A 192 -9.15 -7.09 -12.69
C ALA A 192 -9.06 -5.55 -12.62
N GLU A 193 -9.49 -4.84 -13.67
CA GLU A 193 -9.53 -3.37 -13.69
C GLU A 193 -10.48 -2.81 -12.62
N SER A 194 -11.69 -3.37 -12.52
CA SER A 194 -12.67 -3.01 -11.48
C SER A 194 -12.10 -3.22 -10.07
N PHE A 195 -11.41 -4.34 -9.84
CA PHE A 195 -10.80 -4.68 -8.56
C PHE A 195 -9.63 -3.76 -8.20
N ARG A 196 -8.78 -3.36 -9.17
CA ARG A 196 -7.68 -2.40 -8.96
C ARG A 196 -8.16 -1.02 -8.54
N GLY A 197 -9.34 -0.60 -9.01
CA GLY A 197 -9.95 0.69 -8.66
C GLY A 197 -10.51 0.77 -7.24
N LEU A 198 -10.55 -0.34 -6.49
CA LEU A 198 -11.20 -0.39 -5.19
C LEU A 198 -10.41 0.36 -4.09
N PRO A 199 -11.11 1.02 -3.15
CA PRO A 199 -10.50 1.49 -1.92
C PRO A 199 -9.90 0.32 -1.11
N ARG A 200 -8.76 0.57 -0.45
CA ARG A 200 -8.00 -0.42 0.34
C ARG A 200 -8.85 -1.31 1.25
N GLY A 201 -9.79 -0.73 2.01
CA GLY A 201 -10.66 -1.51 2.89
C GLY A 201 -11.55 -2.49 2.12
N VAL A 202 -12.13 -2.06 1.00
CA VAL A 202 -13.01 -2.89 0.16
C VAL A 202 -12.22 -4.00 -0.51
N ALA A 203 -11.03 -3.71 -1.05
CA ALA A 203 -10.16 -4.73 -1.63
C ALA A 203 -9.82 -5.84 -0.61
N LEU A 204 -9.51 -5.47 0.63
CA LEU A 204 -9.26 -6.43 1.71
C LEU A 204 -10.50 -7.26 2.07
N GLU A 205 -11.71 -6.68 2.04
CA GLU A 205 -12.95 -7.42 2.27
C GLU A 205 -13.26 -8.41 1.13
N VAL A 206 -13.06 -8.00 -0.12
CA VAL A 206 -13.26 -8.84 -1.31
C VAL A 206 -12.29 -10.02 -1.33
N MET A 207 -11.04 -9.80 -0.93
CA MET A 207 -10.02 -10.86 -0.75
C MET A 207 -10.26 -11.71 0.51
N GLY A 208 -11.22 -11.35 1.37
CA GLY A 208 -11.57 -12.11 2.56
C GLY A 208 -10.71 -11.86 3.80
N PHE A 209 -9.83 -10.86 3.81
CA PHE A 209 -8.99 -10.54 4.96
C PHE A 209 -9.72 -9.83 6.10
N THR A 210 -10.84 -9.18 5.80
CA THR A 210 -11.55 -8.32 6.77
C THR A 210 -13.05 -8.58 6.80
N ALA A 211 -13.51 -9.70 6.23
CA ALA A 211 -14.93 -10.00 6.15
C ALA A 211 -15.58 -10.11 7.54
N SER A 212 -16.68 -9.37 7.70
CA SER A 212 -17.59 -9.44 8.84
C SER A 212 -18.14 -10.86 9.03
N GLU A 213 -18.34 -11.24 10.28
CA GLU A 213 -18.83 -12.55 10.75
C GLU A 213 -19.86 -13.17 9.79
N GLY A 214 -19.55 -14.35 9.26
CA GLY A 214 -20.46 -15.15 8.42
C GLY A 214 -20.10 -15.26 6.93
N GLY A 215 -19.17 -14.45 6.42
CA GLY A 215 -18.70 -14.58 5.04
C GLY A 215 -17.51 -15.54 4.91
N SER A 216 -17.66 -16.64 4.16
CA SER A 216 -16.59 -17.58 3.79
C SER A 216 -15.68 -17.05 2.67
N ASN A 217 -15.43 -15.75 2.63
CA ASN A 217 -14.55 -15.18 1.62
C ASN A 217 -13.11 -15.64 1.89
N THR A 218 -12.60 -16.48 0.99
CA THR A 218 -11.21 -16.92 0.95
C THR A 218 -10.45 -16.20 -0.16
N PHE A 219 -9.12 -16.14 -0.04
CA PHE A 219 -8.24 -15.58 -1.07
C PHE A 219 -8.33 -16.34 -2.40
N LEU A 220 -8.60 -17.65 -2.34
CA LEU A 220 -8.88 -18.49 -3.50
C LEU A 220 -10.38 -18.72 -3.62
N ILE A 221 -10.94 -18.42 -4.79
CA ILE A 221 -12.33 -18.62 -5.13
C ILE A 221 -12.45 -20.00 -5.81
N LYS A 222 -12.83 -21.02 -5.04
CA LYS A 222 -12.88 -22.41 -5.54
C LYS A 222 -14.27 -22.88 -5.97
N GLU A 223 -15.31 -22.36 -5.33
CA GLU A 223 -16.68 -22.86 -5.48
C GLU A 223 -17.47 -22.16 -6.58
N ALA A 224 -16.94 -21.05 -7.12
CA ALA A 224 -17.59 -20.32 -8.20
C ALA A 224 -17.28 -20.96 -9.56
N ALA A 225 -18.30 -21.02 -10.42
CA ALA A 225 -18.10 -21.41 -11.82
C ALA A 225 -17.23 -20.39 -12.58
N ASP A 226 -17.30 -19.11 -12.18
CA ASP A 226 -16.50 -18.02 -12.71
C ASP A 226 -16.05 -17.11 -11.56
N ALA A 227 -14.74 -17.06 -11.34
CA ALA A 227 -14.15 -16.23 -10.30
C ALA A 227 -14.30 -14.73 -10.58
N SER A 228 -14.33 -14.31 -11.86
CA SER A 228 -14.50 -12.91 -12.26
C SER A 228 -15.88 -12.39 -11.88
N GLU A 229 -16.93 -13.17 -12.16
CA GLU A 229 -18.30 -12.87 -11.75
C GLU A 229 -18.45 -12.84 -10.23
N GLU A 230 -17.85 -13.80 -9.53
CA GLU A 230 -17.88 -13.82 -8.05
C GLU A 230 -17.17 -12.60 -7.44
N VAL A 231 -16.05 -12.15 -8.01
CA VAL A 231 -15.39 -10.91 -7.57
C VAL A 231 -16.27 -9.68 -7.82
N ARG A 232 -16.89 -9.56 -9.00
CA ARG A 232 -17.83 -8.46 -9.29
C ARG A 232 -19.01 -8.45 -8.31
N ARG A 233 -19.62 -9.62 -8.07
CA ARG A 233 -20.69 -9.78 -7.07
C ARG A 233 -20.25 -9.30 -5.69
N ARG A 234 -19.05 -9.69 -5.23
CA ARG A 234 -18.48 -9.23 -3.96
C ARG A 234 -18.26 -7.71 -3.94
N ILE A 235 -17.87 -7.10 -5.06
CA ILE A 235 -17.68 -5.65 -5.17
C ILE A 235 -19.03 -4.93 -5.02
N ASP A 236 -20.06 -5.37 -5.75
CA ASP A 236 -21.38 -4.75 -5.79
C ASP A 236 -22.08 -4.80 -4.42
N GLU A 237 -21.96 -5.93 -3.72
CA GLU A 237 -22.46 -6.09 -2.36
C GLU A 237 -21.84 -5.12 -1.35
N ARG A 238 -20.60 -4.68 -1.61
CA ARG A 238 -19.88 -3.74 -0.74
C ARG A 238 -20.10 -2.30 -1.13
N GLY A 239 -20.31 -2.01 -2.42
CA GLY A 239 -20.78 -0.70 -2.88
C GLY A 239 -22.13 -0.36 -2.24
N SER A 240 -23.09 -1.27 -2.33
CA SER A 240 -24.46 -1.07 -1.83
C SER A 240 -24.54 -0.81 -0.31
N LYS A 241 -23.67 -1.44 0.49
CA LYS A 241 -23.63 -1.24 1.95
C LYS A 241 -23.10 0.12 2.38
N ARG A 242 -22.28 0.78 1.54
CA ARG A 242 -21.78 2.13 1.85
C ARG A 242 -22.85 3.18 1.65
N ASP A 243 -23.60 3.07 0.57
CA ASP A 243 -24.66 4.03 0.24
C ASP A 243 -25.80 3.98 1.27
N ALA A 244 -26.03 2.84 1.90
CA ALA A 244 -27.04 2.69 2.96
C ALA A 244 -26.64 3.32 4.32
N ASN A 245 -25.35 3.60 4.54
CA ASN A 245 -24.82 4.09 5.82
C ASN A 245 -24.28 5.53 5.74
N GLY A 246 -24.35 6.19 4.58
CA GLY A 246 -23.93 7.58 4.35
C GLY A 246 -25.10 8.54 4.35
#